data_AF-A0A1D2QWK5-F1
#
_entry.id   AF-A0A1D2QWK5-F1
#
_cell.length_a   1.000
_cell.length_b   1.000
_cell.length_c   1.000
_cell.angle_alpha   90.00
_cell.angle_beta   90.00
_cell.angle_gamma   90.00
#
_symmetry.space_group_name_H-M   'P 1'
#
loop_
_entity.id
_entity.type
_entity.pdbx_description
1 polymer ?
#
loop_
_entity_poly.entity_id
_entity_poly.type
_entity_poly.pdbx_seq_one_letter_code
_entity_poly.pdbx_strand_id
1 'polypeptide(L)'
;MLLCVTQTTIGNAVKKYNEDHPGEVLPHAGTIFDLGRTLTHKDVALYLRYQGMLTQEVARRINHHPERVDKYFDDHNRIIESYEAGYLVEKICFLTGLSQSLVEEHIKYYQKVKDKMNLNNQSK
;
A
#
# COMPACT_ATOMS: atom_id res chain seq x y z
N MET A 1 26.23 -5.35 6.46
CA MET A 1 26.28 -5.88 5.09
C MET A 1 26.87 -7.28 5.17
N LEU A 2 26.04 -8.33 5.22
CA LEU A 2 26.48 -9.68 5.63
C LEU A 2 26.94 -10.57 4.44
N LEU A 3 26.76 -10.13 3.18
CA LEU A 3 26.97 -10.97 1.99
C LEU A 3 27.73 -10.28 0.83
N CYS A 4 28.50 -9.21 1.10
CA CYS A 4 29.21 -8.45 0.05
C CYS A 4 28.33 -7.92 -1.10
N VAL A 5 27.01 -7.93 -0.95
CA VAL A 5 26.05 -7.39 -1.90
C VAL A 5 25.31 -6.21 -1.28
N THR A 6 24.97 -5.24 -2.13
CA THR A 6 24.22 -4.06 -1.68
C THR A 6 22.76 -4.44 -1.41
N GLN A 7 22.09 -3.69 -0.54
CA GLN A 7 20.65 -3.88 -0.29
C GLN A 7 19.82 -3.75 -1.58
N THR A 8 20.24 -2.87 -2.49
CA THR A 8 19.63 -2.69 -3.81
C THR A 8 19.76 -3.95 -4.68
N THR A 9 20.93 -4.59 -4.68
CA THR A 9 21.15 -5.83 -5.42
C THR A 9 20.24 -6.95 -4.93
N ILE A 10 20.11 -7.09 -3.60
CA ILE A 10 19.20 -8.06 -2.98
C ILE A 10 17.74 -7.75 -3.38
N GLY A 11 17.32 -6.48 -3.29
CA GLY A 11 15.97 -6.06 -3.67
C GLY A 11 15.64 -6.36 -5.14
N ASN A 12 16.59 -6.12 -6.05
CA ASN A 12 16.42 -6.42 -7.47
C ASN A 12 16.32 -7.94 -7.73
N ALA A 13 17.10 -8.75 -7.02
CA ALA A 13 17.03 -10.21 -7.14
C ALA A 13 15.68 -10.76 -6.65
N VAL A 14 15.19 -10.26 -5.51
CA VAL A 14 13.84 -10.61 -4.99
C VAL A 14 12.75 -10.20 -5.97
N LYS A 15 12.84 -8.98 -6.52
CA LYS A 15 11.88 -8.50 -7.52
C LYS A 15 11.85 -9.41 -8.76
N LYS A 16 13.03 -9.74 -9.30
CA LYS A 16 13.16 -10.63 -10.46
C LYS A 16 12.54 -12.01 -10.16
N TYR A 17 12.82 -12.58 -8.98
CA TYR A 17 12.22 -13.85 -8.58
C TYR A 17 10.68 -13.80 -8.57
N ASN A 18 10.10 -12.74 -8.00
CA ASN A 18 8.66 -12.55 -7.96
C ASN A 18 8.02 -12.33 -9.35
N GLU A 19 8.76 -11.73 -10.30
CA GLU A 19 8.34 -11.60 -11.70
C GLU A 19 8.39 -12.94 -12.44
N ASP A 20 9.43 -13.75 -12.19
CA ASP A 20 9.63 -15.06 -12.81
C ASP A 20 8.67 -16.13 -12.26
N HIS A 21 8.22 -16.01 -10.99
CA HIS A 21 7.36 -16.98 -10.30
C HIS A 21 6.07 -16.32 -9.77
N PRO A 22 5.15 -15.90 -10.66
CA PRO A 22 3.93 -15.24 -10.25
C PRO A 22 3.04 -16.18 -9.41
N GLY A 23 2.89 -15.86 -8.13
CA GLY A 23 2.05 -16.61 -7.18
C GLY A 23 2.84 -17.35 -6.09
N GLU A 24 4.16 -17.42 -6.19
CA GLU A 24 5.02 -17.94 -5.13
C GLU A 24 5.51 -16.82 -4.22
N VAL A 25 5.44 -17.03 -2.91
CA VAL A 25 5.91 -16.08 -1.92
C VAL A 25 7.30 -16.51 -1.45
N LEU A 26 8.32 -15.72 -1.77
CA LEU A 26 9.69 -15.98 -1.32
C LEU A 26 9.78 -15.85 0.21
N PRO A 27 10.07 -16.94 0.96
CA PRO A 27 10.04 -16.94 2.41
C PRO A 27 11.34 -16.35 2.99
N HIS A 28 11.52 -15.03 2.86
CA HIS A 28 12.61 -14.31 3.52
C HIS A 28 12.12 -13.62 4.80
N ALA A 29 13.03 -13.28 5.71
CA ALA A 29 12.68 -12.67 7.01
C ALA A 29 11.77 -11.43 6.87
N GLY A 30 11.97 -10.61 5.84
CA GLY A 30 11.09 -9.47 5.53
C GLY A 30 9.65 -9.82 5.12
N THR A 31 9.37 -11.03 4.63
CA THR A 31 8.04 -11.50 4.22
C THR A 31 7.39 -12.34 5.31
N ILE A 32 8.20 -13.12 6.05
CA ILE A 32 7.75 -13.97 7.16
C ILE A 32 7.41 -13.13 8.39
N PHE A 33 8.27 -12.15 8.70
CA PHE A 33 8.14 -11.29 9.88
C PHE A 33 7.66 -9.87 9.53
N ASP A 34 7.34 -9.62 8.25
CA ASP A 34 6.94 -8.31 7.71
C ASP A 34 7.91 -7.16 8.05
N LEU A 35 9.20 -7.43 7.84
CA LEU A 35 10.32 -6.52 8.16
C LEU A 35 10.89 -5.80 6.90
N GLY A 36 10.17 -5.81 5.76
CA GLY A 36 10.67 -5.30 4.47
C GLY A 36 9.71 -4.39 3.70
N ARG A 37 10.17 -3.88 2.54
CA ARG A 37 9.37 -3.13 1.54
C ARG A 37 8.39 -4.01 0.73
N THR A 38 8.23 -5.27 1.12
CA THR A 38 7.42 -6.27 0.44
C THR A 38 5.99 -6.13 0.95
N LEU A 39 5.08 -5.56 0.15
CA LEU A 39 3.68 -5.25 0.55
C LEU A 39 3.61 -4.60 1.93
N THR A 40 3.76 -3.28 2.00
CA THR A 40 3.78 -2.63 3.31
C THR A 40 2.49 -2.97 4.06
N HIS A 41 2.55 -3.26 5.36
CA HIS A 41 1.37 -3.46 6.22
C HIS A 41 0.22 -2.46 5.97
N LYS A 42 0.55 -1.27 5.46
CA LYS A 42 -0.39 -0.22 5.04
C LYS A 42 -1.23 -0.61 3.82
N ASP A 43 -0.62 -1.19 2.79
CA ASP A 43 -1.32 -1.62 1.57
C ASP A 43 -2.35 -2.70 1.89
N VAL A 44 -1.98 -3.63 2.78
CA VAL A 44 -2.90 -4.66 3.28
C VAL A 44 -4.04 -4.02 4.08
N ALA A 45 -3.75 -3.05 4.95
CA ALA A 45 -4.79 -2.36 5.71
C ALA A 45 -5.80 -1.66 4.79
N LEU A 46 -5.31 -0.94 3.78
CA LEU A 46 -6.15 -0.29 2.78
C LEU A 46 -6.99 -1.28 1.97
N TYR A 47 -6.40 -2.38 1.52
CA TYR A 47 -7.13 -3.43 0.82
C TYR A 47 -8.29 -3.99 1.65
N LEU A 48 -8.03 -4.35 2.90
CA LEU A 48 -9.06 -4.86 3.82
C LEU A 48 -10.16 -3.81 4.09
N ARG A 49 -9.79 -2.52 4.15
CA ARG A 49 -10.75 -1.43 4.30
C ARG A 49 -11.68 -1.28 3.10
N TYR A 50 -11.16 -1.44 1.88
CA TYR A 50 -11.97 -1.44 0.65
C TYR A 50 -12.88 -2.66 0.51
N GLN A 51 -12.56 -3.76 1.20
CA GLN A 51 -13.47 -4.91 1.35
C GLN A 51 -14.60 -4.68 2.37
N GLY A 52 -14.66 -3.51 3.01
CA GLY A 52 -15.70 -3.14 3.96
C GLY A 52 -15.43 -3.58 5.40
N MET A 53 -14.20 -4.01 5.72
CA MET A 53 -13.85 -4.40 7.09
C MET A 53 -13.72 -3.19 8.01
N LEU A 54 -14.04 -3.40 9.29
CA LEU A 54 -13.89 -2.38 10.34
C LEU A 54 -12.43 -2.23 10.75
N THR A 55 -12.02 -1.03 11.19
CA THR A 55 -10.64 -0.77 11.65
C THR A 55 -10.17 -1.80 12.69
N GLN A 56 -11.02 -2.16 13.65
CA GLN A 56 -10.70 -3.14 14.69
C GLN A 56 -10.34 -4.52 14.10
N GLU A 57 -11.05 -4.94 13.05
CA GLU A 57 -10.79 -6.22 12.38
C GLU A 57 -9.52 -6.17 11.55
N VAL A 58 -9.28 -5.05 10.86
CA VAL A 58 -8.04 -4.80 10.11
C VAL A 58 -6.86 -4.82 11.06
N ALA A 59 -6.92 -4.05 12.14
CA ALA A 59 -5.91 -3.97 13.19
C ALA A 59 -5.57 -5.35 13.76
N ARG A 60 -6.58 -6.18 14.04
CA ARG A 60 -6.37 -7.56 14.49
C ARG A 60 -5.68 -8.42 13.43
N ARG A 61 -6.08 -8.30 12.15
CA ARG A 61 -5.50 -9.08 11.04
C ARG A 61 -4.04 -8.71 10.75
N ILE A 62 -3.70 -7.43 10.85
CA ILE A 62 -2.34 -6.94 10.62
C ILE A 62 -1.51 -6.81 11.90
N ASN A 63 -2.00 -7.36 13.02
CA ASN A 63 -1.37 -7.31 14.34
C ASN A 63 -0.87 -5.89 14.72
N HIS A 64 -1.75 -4.90 14.59
CA HIS A 64 -1.44 -3.50 14.83
C HIS A 64 -2.43 -2.81 15.76
N HIS A 65 -2.03 -1.65 16.31
CA HIS A 65 -2.93 -0.87 17.16
C HIS A 65 -4.00 -0.18 16.31
N PRO A 66 -5.30 -0.25 16.68
CA PRO A 66 -6.38 0.35 15.90
C PRO A 66 -6.16 1.82 15.57
N GLU A 67 -5.70 2.62 16.52
CA GLU A 67 -5.41 4.05 16.31
C GLU A 67 -4.38 4.31 15.20
N ARG A 68 -3.40 3.41 15.03
CA ARG A 68 -2.41 3.54 13.96
C ARG A 68 -2.99 3.17 12.60
N VAL A 69 -3.93 2.24 12.58
CA VAL A 69 -4.68 1.86 11.38
C VAL A 69 -5.59 3.00 10.94
N ASP A 70 -6.32 3.62 11.88
CA ASP A 70 -7.15 4.79 11.60
C ASP A 70 -6.33 5.94 11.02
N LYS A 71 -5.14 6.21 11.56
CA LYS A 71 -4.24 7.23 11.01
C LYS A 71 -3.90 6.98 9.53
N TYR A 72 -3.69 5.73 9.13
CA TYR A 72 -3.44 5.40 7.71
C TYR A 72 -4.66 5.66 6.84
N PHE A 73 -5.86 5.38 7.35
CA PHE A 73 -7.10 5.66 6.64
C PHE A 73 -7.35 7.16 6.52
N ASP A 74 -7.10 7.93 7.57
CA ASP A 74 -7.23 9.38 7.56
C ASP A 74 -6.26 10.03 6.57
N ASP A 75 -4.98 9.64 6.60
CA ASP A 75 -3.99 10.13 5.65
C ASP A 75 -4.37 9.79 4.21
N HIS A 76 -4.89 8.57 3.97
CA HIS A 76 -5.36 8.17 2.65
C HIS A 76 -6.59 8.96 2.18
N ASN A 77 -7.58 9.16 3.06
CA ASN A 77 -8.80 9.91 2.74
C ASN A 77 -8.46 11.36 2.39
N ARG A 78 -7.57 11.99 3.15
CA ARG A 78 -7.09 13.36 2.87
C ARG A 78 -6.43 13.46 1.49
N ILE A 79 -5.65 12.45 1.08
CA ILE A 79 -5.07 12.39 -0.27
C ILE A 79 -6.16 12.28 -1.32
N ILE A 80 -7.11 11.35 -1.17
CA ILE A 80 -8.18 11.12 -2.15
C ILE A 80 -9.07 12.35 -2.29
N GLU A 81 -9.55 12.91 -1.19
CA GLU A 81 -10.40 14.11 -1.21
C GLU A 81 -9.70 15.27 -1.91
N SER A 82 -8.40 15.45 -1.65
CA SER A 82 -7.61 16.49 -2.31
C SER A 82 -7.40 16.21 -3.80
N TYR A 83 -7.23 14.94 -4.16
CA TYR A 83 -7.07 14.50 -5.55
C TYR A 83 -8.38 14.66 -6.34
N GLU A 84 -9.52 14.28 -5.77
CA GLU A 84 -10.84 14.43 -6.38
C GLU A 84 -11.27 15.90 -6.48
N ALA A 85 -10.81 16.75 -5.55
CA ALA A 85 -10.95 18.21 -5.65
C ALA A 85 -10.09 18.84 -6.77
N GLY A 86 -9.24 18.06 -7.45
CA GLY A 86 -8.43 18.51 -8.59
C GLY A 86 -7.12 19.21 -8.21
N TYR A 87 -6.63 19.04 -6.97
CA TYR A 87 -5.34 19.61 -6.59
C TYR A 87 -4.17 18.86 -7.24
N LEU A 88 -3.11 19.61 -7.58
CA LEU A 88 -1.84 19.06 -8.05
C LEU A 88 -1.14 18.26 -6.93
N VAL A 89 -0.40 17.22 -7.31
CA VAL A 89 0.31 16.32 -6.37
C VAL A 89 1.20 17.11 -5.41
N GLU A 90 1.91 18.13 -5.89
CA GLU A 90 2.76 19.01 -5.08
C GLU A 90 1.99 19.70 -3.95
N LYS A 91 0.78 20.20 -4.26
CA LYS A 91 -0.11 20.84 -3.29
C LYS A 91 -0.66 19.80 -2.29
N ILE A 92 -0.96 18.59 -2.76
CA ILE A 92 -1.39 17.50 -1.87
C ILE A 92 -0.26 17.13 -0.90
N CYS A 93 0.98 17.03 -1.37
CA CYS A 93 2.15 16.77 -0.52
C CYS A 93 2.31 17.85 0.55
N PHE A 94 2.16 19.12 0.15
CA PHE A 94 2.23 20.25 1.08
C PHE A 94 1.12 20.20 2.15
N LEU A 95 -0.12 19.92 1.76
CA LEU A 95 -1.26 19.87 2.68
C LEU A 95 -1.23 18.66 3.63
N THR A 96 -0.75 17.52 3.13
CA THR A 96 -0.73 16.26 3.89
C THR A 96 0.54 16.10 4.72
N GLY A 97 1.64 16.77 4.34
CA GLY A 97 2.97 16.58 4.94
C GLY A 97 3.63 15.26 4.53
N LEU A 98 3.13 14.61 3.47
CA LEU A 98 3.60 13.31 3.01
C LEU A 98 4.55 13.46 1.82
N SER A 99 5.42 12.47 1.62
CA SER A 99 6.34 12.44 0.48
C SER A 99 5.59 12.25 -0.84
N GLN A 100 6.09 12.86 -1.92
CA GLN A 100 5.53 12.73 -3.26
C GLN A 100 5.32 11.28 -3.70
N SER A 101 6.33 10.42 -3.52
CA SER A 101 6.24 9.00 -3.89
C SER A 101 5.08 8.27 -3.19
N LEU A 102 4.79 8.63 -1.93
CA LEU A 102 3.71 8.01 -1.16
C LEU A 102 2.35 8.49 -1.66
N VAL A 103 2.22 9.80 -1.94
CA VAL A 103 0.98 10.38 -2.49
C VAL A 103 0.66 9.75 -3.85
N GLU A 104 1.65 9.62 -4.73
CA GLU A 104 1.49 8.99 -6.04
C GLU A 104 1.07 7.52 -5.93
N GLU A 105 1.65 6.77 -5.00
CA GLU A 105 1.30 5.37 -4.73
C GLU A 105 -0.17 5.23 -4.30
N HIS A 106 -0.63 6.07 -3.36
CA HIS A 106 -2.03 6.09 -2.94
C HIS A 106 -2.99 6.46 -4.08
N ILE A 107 -2.66 7.45 -4.91
CA ILE A 107 -3.48 7.84 -6.06
C ILE A 107 -3.57 6.69 -7.07
N LYS A 108 -2.45 6.04 -7.38
CA LYS A 108 -2.40 4.90 -8.30
C LYS A 108 -3.23 3.73 -7.79
N TYR A 109 -3.15 3.44 -6.49
CA TYR A 109 -3.97 2.40 -5.86
C TYR A 109 -5.47 2.75 -5.94
N TYR A 110 -5.83 4.00 -5.62
CA TYR A 110 -7.20 4.48 -5.71
C TYR A 110 -7.80 4.33 -7.11
N GLN A 111 -7.08 4.77 -8.15
CA GLN A 111 -7.50 4.61 -9.55
C GLN A 111 -7.74 3.13 -9.90
N LYS A 112 -6.81 2.24 -9.54
CA LYS A 112 -6.94 0.80 -9.78
C LYS A 112 -8.19 0.20 -9.11
N VAL A 113 -8.52 0.64 -7.90
CA VAL A 113 -9.73 0.20 -7.18
C VAL A 113 -10.98 0.75 -7.86
N LYS A 114 -10.99 2.03 -8.23
CA LYS A 114 -12.10 2.69 -8.93
C LYS A 114 -12.41 2.02 -10.26
N ASP A 115 -11.37 1.69 -11.05
CA ASP A 115 -11.52 0.97 -12.32
C ASP A 115 -12.14 -0.42 -12.13
N LYS A 116 -11.68 -1.18 -11.11
CA LYS A 116 -12.27 -2.47 -10.75
C LYS A 116 -13.72 -2.36 -10.30
N MET A 117 -14.08 -1.34 -9.54
CA MET A 117 -15.46 -1.09 -9.12
C MET A 117 -16.35 -0.76 -10.33
N ASN A 118 -15.86 0.05 -11.28
CA ASN A 118 -16.60 0.40 -12.50
C ASN A 118 -16.85 -0.83 -13.40
N LEU A 119 -15.88 -1.73 -13.52
CA LEU A 119 -16.02 -3.00 -14.27
C LEU A 119 -17.11 -3.91 -13.68
N ASN A 120 -17.21 -4.00 -12.35
CA ASN A 120 -18.22 -4.81 -11.68
C ASN A 120 -19.65 -4.26 -11.82
N ASN A 121 -19.79 -2.94 -11.98
CA ASN A 121 -21.10 -2.29 -12.17
C ASN A 121 -21.62 -2.38 -13.61
N GLN A 122 -20.79 -2.70 -14.60
CA GLN A 122 -21.22 -2.94 -15.99
C GLN A 122 -21.64 -4.40 -16.25
N SER A 123 -21.40 -5.30 -15.29
CA SER A 123 -21.67 -6.74 -15.40
C SER A 123 -23.00 -7.16 -14.71
N LYS A 124 -23.85 -6.20 -14.36
CA LYS A 124 -25.13 -6.40 -13.69
C LYS A 124 -26.28 -5.79 -14.48
#